data_AF-A0A6J1RX72-F1
#
_entry.id   AF-A0A6J1RX72-F1
#
_cell.length_a   1.000
_cell.length_b   1.000
_cell.length_c   1.000
_cell.angle_alpha   90.00
_cell.angle_beta   90.00
_cell.angle_gamma   90.00
#
_symmetry.space_group_name_H-M   'P 1'
#
loop_
_entity.id
_entity.type
_entity.pdbx_description
1 polymer ?
#
loop_
_entity_poly.entity_id
_entity_poly.type
_entity_poly.pdbx_seq_one_letter_code
_entity_poly.pdbx_strand_id
1 'polypeptide(L)'
;MENLKVFLEEKVNRRSSYCGEDSWVSLNENLNRWKEQDVLHNYESAVFKVNAGVNRCDTFSLIHGCVHVLHSIARKSKHPFALVPEDCKKLCTAAMRDLQFLKERKFLDKHVFVTGLLSTEFTFPLEVIWELHKADILQISSYVLKKFPVGSDSVLSSSVLWLLLNSKNSPEYVEIVIDVFASLLSASQSGPFNVQLSTICAVNLKKCTDEIIRWVLDSPPLCSESIDFNFLSSAKLLSTCGSEAIEQFILTYFLLPLCEQNEPNSIQSLLHAVEMQEKTTLETVSNSYRSLLVSIVRALGDDKVVSQICAAVVKPSVNFKVIFLLTAAVLSENPECCENFQRLIDELIQLGLEGGRQTELSAGFLLARHCCTCDSKTFSTYSSWFSSYFGPDSATARNAVHFQSLMQLLTDIVPVDSAENLRVHINKVPQAPTSCNSILHDYTVLARTRLADLNETSELAGLFSDSRQETYPGLDFKQGDIVKVLLHYQQTNEVMKPVLEASIFRRTYFRNIFLVELLGLPGSSEKVFKPEEFGLNNTTRHDFILALKAMGKVPDKLFRAYTDIKFSQEVEKTERLAERSEQTEKEINSEAKSDLSKRKRSLQVRPKRQ
;
A
#
# COMPACT_ATOMS: atom_id res chain seq x y z
N MET A 1 20.22 -18.53 39.23
CA MET A 1 20.81 -19.82 39.66
C MET A 1 20.81 -19.96 41.17
N GLU A 2 21.44 -19.06 41.94
CA GLU A 2 21.33 -18.99 43.42
C GLU A 2 19.86 -19.04 43.91
N ASN A 3 18.99 -18.21 43.33
CA ASN A 3 17.57 -18.15 43.75
C ASN A 3 16.79 -19.45 43.44
N LEU A 4 17.19 -20.21 42.41
CA LEU A 4 16.58 -21.49 42.08
C LEU A 4 17.08 -22.59 43.03
N LYS A 5 18.36 -22.52 43.41
CA LYS A 5 19.00 -23.42 44.39
C LYS A 5 18.35 -23.26 45.78
N VAL A 6 18.17 -22.02 46.24
CA VAL A 6 17.50 -21.70 47.52
C VAL A 6 16.03 -22.16 47.50
N PHE A 7 15.31 -21.95 46.39
CA PHE A 7 13.93 -22.41 46.25
C PHE A 7 13.79 -23.94 46.25
N LEU A 8 14.73 -24.66 45.63
CA LEU A 8 14.79 -26.12 45.61
C LEU A 8 15.16 -26.69 46.98
N GLU A 9 16.12 -26.09 47.68
CA GLU A 9 16.44 -26.41 49.07
C GLU A 9 15.21 -26.24 49.98
N GLU A 10 14.41 -25.19 49.76
CA GLU A 10 13.19 -24.92 50.53
C GLU A 10 12.03 -25.88 50.22
N LYS A 11 11.81 -26.24 48.95
CA LYS A 11 10.75 -27.18 48.52
C LYS A 11 11.07 -28.64 48.86
N VAL A 12 12.35 -29.02 48.85
CA VAL A 12 12.82 -30.37 49.19
C VAL A 12 12.84 -30.58 50.71
N ASN A 13 13.23 -29.57 51.49
CA ASN A 13 13.13 -29.62 52.96
C ASN A 13 11.68 -29.76 53.46
N ARG A 14 10.69 -29.25 52.72
CA ARG A 14 9.26 -29.42 53.06
C ARG A 14 8.67 -30.78 52.66
N ARG A 15 9.41 -31.65 51.97
CA ARG A 15 8.95 -32.99 51.51
C ARG A 15 9.91 -34.13 51.93
N SER A 16 10.79 -33.91 52.91
CA SER A 16 11.89 -34.81 53.30
C SER A 16 11.47 -36.06 54.10
N SER A 17 10.45 -36.79 53.67
CA SER A 17 10.19 -38.13 54.23
C SER A 17 10.55 -39.29 53.29
N TYR A 18 11.01 -39.04 52.06
CA TYR A 18 11.15 -40.13 51.07
C TYR A 18 12.35 -40.10 50.10
N CYS A 19 13.36 -39.25 50.29
CA CYS A 19 14.59 -39.33 49.48
C CYS A 19 15.81 -39.46 50.39
N GLY A 20 16.53 -40.59 50.29
CA GLY A 20 17.80 -40.81 50.97
C GLY A 20 18.90 -39.86 50.47
N GLU A 21 19.85 -39.54 51.35
CA GLU A 21 20.94 -38.56 51.13
C GLU A 21 21.78 -38.85 49.88
N ASP A 22 21.89 -40.12 49.46
CA ASP A 22 22.63 -40.54 48.26
C ASP A 22 22.04 -40.01 46.94
N SER A 23 20.73 -39.75 46.90
CA SER A 23 20.06 -39.16 45.74
C SER A 23 20.44 -37.69 45.54
N TRP A 24 20.83 -36.99 46.61
CA TRP A 24 21.13 -35.56 46.59
C TRP A 24 22.55 -35.29 46.08
N VAL A 25 23.51 -36.13 46.50
CA VAL A 25 24.91 -36.05 46.04
C VAL A 25 24.98 -36.32 44.53
N SER A 26 24.25 -37.32 44.03
CA SER A 26 24.16 -37.61 42.59
C SER A 26 23.51 -36.48 41.79
N LEU A 27 22.46 -35.85 42.32
CA LEU A 27 21.79 -34.71 41.66
C LEU A 27 22.72 -33.50 41.57
N ASN A 28 23.46 -33.20 42.64
CA ASN A 28 24.36 -32.05 42.73
C ASN A 28 25.64 -32.25 41.90
N GLU A 29 26.17 -33.47 41.82
CA GLU A 29 27.24 -33.85 40.89
C GLU A 29 26.79 -33.78 39.44
N ASN A 30 25.57 -34.25 39.12
CA ASN A 30 25.02 -34.11 37.77
C ASN A 30 24.83 -32.64 37.40
N LEU A 31 24.21 -31.82 38.27
CA LEU A 31 24.04 -30.36 38.09
C LEU A 31 25.36 -29.61 37.88
N ASN A 32 26.45 -30.02 38.53
CA ASN A 32 27.77 -29.45 38.30
C ASN A 32 28.42 -29.91 36.97
N ARG A 33 28.11 -31.11 36.45
CA ARG A 33 28.56 -31.55 35.10
C ARG A 33 27.95 -30.72 33.96
N TRP A 34 26.75 -30.16 34.14
CA TRP A 34 26.13 -29.27 33.15
C TRP A 34 26.86 -27.92 32.99
N LYS A 35 27.77 -27.56 33.91
CA LYS A 35 28.48 -26.29 33.89
C LYS A 35 29.70 -26.27 32.95
N GLU A 36 30.31 -27.41 32.61
CA GLU A 36 31.69 -27.36 32.05
C GLU A 36 31.98 -28.16 30.78
N GLN A 37 31.20 -29.13 30.31
CA GLN A 37 31.47 -29.75 28.99
C GLN A 37 30.26 -30.50 28.40
N ASP A 38 30.08 -30.31 27.09
CA ASP A 38 29.21 -31.04 26.15
C ASP A 38 27.73 -31.25 26.57
N VAL A 39 26.94 -30.18 26.45
CA VAL A 39 25.49 -30.15 26.72
C VAL A 39 24.73 -31.26 25.97
N LEU A 40 25.18 -31.62 24.77
CA LEU A 40 24.57 -32.69 23.97
C LEU A 40 24.77 -34.07 24.62
N HIS A 41 25.98 -34.37 25.08
CA HIS A 41 26.32 -35.65 25.68
C HIS A 41 25.58 -35.89 27.00
N ASN A 42 25.48 -34.85 27.84
CA ASN A 42 24.73 -34.91 29.10
C ASN A 42 23.22 -35.06 28.87
N TYR A 43 22.69 -34.42 27.82
CA TYR A 43 21.31 -34.57 27.41
C TYR A 43 21.00 -35.99 26.90
N GLU A 44 21.81 -36.50 25.97
CA GLU A 44 21.68 -37.87 25.43
C GLU A 44 21.80 -38.95 26.51
N SER A 45 22.69 -38.75 27.49
CA SER A 45 22.83 -39.64 28.65
C SER A 45 21.58 -39.64 29.53
N ALA A 46 20.97 -38.48 29.78
CA ALA A 46 19.74 -38.37 30.54
C ALA A 46 18.55 -39.02 29.81
N VAL A 47 18.44 -38.81 28.49
CA VAL A 47 17.43 -39.46 27.63
C VAL A 47 17.57 -40.98 27.68
N PHE A 48 18.79 -41.50 27.56
CA PHE A 48 19.06 -42.94 27.61
C PHE A 48 18.65 -43.56 28.96
N LYS A 49 18.97 -42.91 30.08
CA LYS A 49 18.61 -43.40 31.42
C LYS A 49 17.10 -43.41 31.65
N VAL A 50 16.39 -42.36 31.23
CA VAL A 50 14.93 -42.28 31.35
C VAL A 50 14.24 -43.36 30.48
N ASN A 51 14.79 -43.65 29.30
CA ASN A 51 14.28 -44.72 28.43
C ASN A 51 14.58 -46.13 28.96
N ALA A 52 15.65 -46.31 29.74
CA ALA A 52 16.07 -47.60 30.32
C ALA A 52 15.35 -47.97 31.63
N GLY A 53 14.65 -47.04 32.28
CA GLY A 53 13.86 -47.28 33.50
C GLY A 53 13.63 -46.00 34.31
N VAL A 54 12.40 -45.74 34.75
CA VAL A 54 12.02 -44.43 35.33
C VAL A 54 12.35 -44.36 36.83
N ASN A 55 13.39 -43.59 37.19
CA ASN A 55 13.56 -43.08 38.56
C ASN A 55 13.30 -41.56 38.60
N ARG A 56 12.82 -41.04 39.75
CA ARG A 56 12.45 -39.61 39.88
C ARG A 56 13.64 -38.66 39.63
N CYS A 57 14.85 -39.10 39.91
CA CYS A 57 16.08 -38.31 39.72
C CYS A 57 16.45 -38.16 38.23
N ASP A 58 16.22 -39.20 37.43
CA ASP A 58 16.47 -39.16 35.97
C ASP A 58 15.45 -38.26 35.27
N THR A 59 14.22 -38.22 35.79
CA THR A 59 13.16 -37.31 35.34
C THR A 59 13.54 -35.83 35.55
N PHE A 60 14.02 -35.48 36.75
CA PHE A 60 14.45 -34.11 37.06
C PHE A 60 15.66 -33.69 36.21
N SER A 61 16.60 -34.62 35.99
CA SER A 61 17.77 -34.41 35.14
C SER A 61 17.37 -34.16 33.68
N LEU A 62 16.36 -34.87 33.16
CA LEU A 62 15.83 -34.64 31.82
C LEU A 62 15.11 -33.30 31.69
N ILE A 63 14.31 -32.89 32.68
CA ILE A 63 13.66 -31.56 32.70
C ILE A 63 14.72 -30.44 32.64
N HIS A 64 15.75 -30.54 33.48
CA HIS A 64 16.87 -29.60 33.46
C HIS A 64 17.62 -29.63 32.11
N GLY A 65 17.79 -30.82 31.54
CA GLY A 65 18.41 -30.97 30.23
C GLY A 65 17.64 -30.27 29.13
N CYS A 66 16.32 -30.40 29.09
CA CYS A 66 15.47 -29.66 28.15
C CYS A 66 15.62 -28.15 28.34
N VAL A 67 15.64 -27.63 29.58
CA VAL A 67 15.87 -26.20 29.86
C VAL A 67 17.22 -25.74 29.30
N HIS A 68 18.30 -26.50 29.55
CA HIS A 68 19.64 -26.18 29.06
C HIS A 68 19.74 -26.19 27.53
N VAL A 69 19.10 -27.16 26.86
CA VAL A 69 19.03 -27.22 25.40
C VAL A 69 18.33 -25.98 24.85
N LEU A 70 17.17 -25.61 25.39
CA LEU A 70 16.43 -24.42 24.94
C LEU A 70 17.20 -23.12 25.22
N HIS A 71 17.91 -23.03 26.35
CA HIS A 71 18.82 -21.89 26.63
C HIS A 71 19.99 -21.83 25.65
N SER A 72 20.55 -22.98 25.27
CA SER A 72 21.62 -23.05 24.26
C SER A 72 21.12 -22.57 22.90
N ILE A 73 19.89 -22.94 22.51
CA ILE A 73 19.23 -22.43 21.30
C ILE A 73 19.08 -20.91 21.39
N ALA A 74 18.53 -20.37 22.48
CA ALA A 74 18.37 -18.93 22.67
C ALA A 74 19.71 -18.18 22.60
N ARG A 75 20.80 -18.74 23.15
CA ARG A 75 22.13 -18.12 23.12
C ARG A 75 22.79 -18.14 21.74
N LYS A 76 22.60 -19.22 20.98
CA LYS A 76 23.14 -19.36 19.61
C LYS A 76 22.37 -18.49 18.61
N SER A 77 21.08 -18.30 18.86
CA SER A 77 20.19 -17.43 18.09
C SER A 77 20.43 -15.99 18.53
N LYS A 78 21.50 -15.35 18.06
CA LYS A 78 21.86 -13.96 18.44
C LYS A 78 20.75 -12.93 18.19
N HIS A 79 19.71 -13.29 17.42
CA HIS A 79 18.45 -12.56 17.33
C HIS A 79 17.25 -13.52 17.53
N PRO A 80 16.15 -13.08 18.16
CA PRO A 80 14.99 -13.91 18.50
C PRO A 80 14.03 -14.15 17.34
N PHE A 81 14.45 -13.85 16.11
CA PHE A 81 13.52 -13.78 14.98
C PHE A 81 13.15 -15.15 14.42
N ALA A 82 14.08 -16.11 14.42
CA ALA A 82 13.76 -17.47 14.02
C ALA A 82 14.75 -18.53 14.48
N LEU A 83 14.25 -19.77 14.51
CA LEU A 83 15.00 -21.01 14.59
C LEU A 83 15.71 -21.29 13.25
N VAL A 84 16.70 -20.46 12.90
CA VAL A 84 17.35 -20.50 11.57
C VAL A 84 18.28 -21.71 11.35
N PRO A 85 19.13 -22.14 12.31
CA PRO A 85 20.00 -23.29 12.08
C PRO A 85 19.25 -24.62 12.15
N GLU A 86 19.45 -25.49 11.16
CA GLU A 86 18.83 -26.83 11.09
C GLU A 86 19.14 -27.69 12.32
N ASP A 87 20.34 -27.55 12.88
CA ASP A 87 20.73 -28.24 14.12
C ASP A 87 19.94 -27.75 15.34
N CYS A 88 19.62 -26.45 15.40
CA CYS A 88 18.77 -25.90 16.45
C CYS A 88 17.32 -26.40 16.31
N LYS A 89 16.81 -26.57 15.07
CA LYS A 89 15.48 -27.16 14.83
C LYS A 89 15.41 -28.60 15.30
N LYS A 90 16.43 -29.41 14.98
CA LYS A 90 16.53 -30.81 15.46
C LYS A 90 16.58 -30.88 16.98
N LEU A 91 17.37 -30.02 17.61
CA LEU A 91 17.47 -29.96 19.08
C LEU A 91 16.16 -29.50 19.73
N CYS A 92 15.49 -28.51 19.14
CA CYS A 92 14.18 -28.08 19.59
C CYS A 92 13.17 -29.23 19.51
N THR A 93 13.13 -29.92 18.37
CA THR A 93 12.22 -31.06 18.13
C THR A 93 12.47 -32.19 19.14
N ALA A 94 13.74 -32.52 19.40
CA ALA A 94 14.11 -33.52 20.40
C ALA A 94 13.66 -33.11 21.81
N ALA A 95 13.92 -31.85 22.19
CA ALA A 95 13.48 -31.30 23.47
C ALA A 95 11.94 -31.32 23.61
N MET A 96 11.20 -30.96 22.55
CA MET A 96 9.73 -30.97 22.55
C MET A 96 9.19 -32.39 22.70
N ARG A 97 9.76 -33.37 21.99
CA ARG A 97 9.37 -34.79 22.11
C ARG A 97 9.55 -35.29 23.54
N ASP A 98 10.69 -34.98 24.14
CA ASP A 98 11.02 -35.47 25.48
C ASP A 98 10.15 -34.76 26.55
N LEU A 99 9.83 -33.47 26.36
CA LEU A 99 8.86 -32.75 27.20
C LEU A 99 7.44 -33.30 27.07
N GLN A 100 6.99 -33.66 25.86
CA GLN A 100 5.70 -34.30 25.62
C GLN A 100 5.63 -35.67 26.30
N PHE A 101 6.68 -36.50 26.16
CA PHE A 101 6.79 -37.78 26.86
C PHE A 101 6.66 -37.62 28.38
N LEU A 102 7.34 -36.61 28.95
CA LEU A 102 7.25 -36.30 30.38
C LEU A 102 5.85 -35.79 30.78
N LYS A 103 5.19 -35.00 29.91
CA LYS A 103 3.82 -34.50 30.14
C LYS A 103 2.80 -35.63 30.15
N GLU A 104 2.82 -36.51 29.15
CA GLU A 104 1.89 -37.64 29.00
C GLU A 104 1.96 -38.59 30.20
N ARG A 105 3.17 -38.81 30.72
CA ARG A 105 3.38 -39.65 31.91
C ARG A 105 3.17 -38.90 33.25
N LYS A 106 2.71 -37.65 33.22
CA LYS A 106 2.49 -36.79 34.40
C LYS A 106 3.74 -36.56 35.26
N PHE A 107 4.91 -36.64 34.64
CA PHE A 107 6.20 -36.44 35.30
C PHE A 107 6.76 -35.03 35.13
N LEU A 108 6.20 -34.24 34.21
CA LEU A 108 6.57 -32.84 34.01
C LEU A 108 5.97 -31.94 35.09
N ASP A 109 6.81 -31.40 35.97
CA ASP A 109 6.45 -30.24 36.79
C ASP A 109 6.54 -28.97 35.94
N LYS A 110 5.38 -28.56 35.39
CA LYS A 110 5.27 -27.37 34.53
C LYS A 110 5.81 -26.11 35.21
N HIS A 111 5.59 -25.94 36.52
CA HIS A 111 6.03 -24.76 37.24
C HIS A 111 7.56 -24.70 37.34
N VAL A 112 8.20 -25.82 37.70
CA VAL A 112 9.66 -25.92 37.76
C VAL A 112 10.29 -25.68 36.39
N PHE A 113 9.76 -26.33 35.35
CA PHE A 113 10.26 -26.14 33.98
C PHE A 113 10.13 -24.69 33.51
N VAL A 114 8.93 -24.09 33.64
CA VAL A 114 8.67 -22.71 33.20
C VAL A 114 9.49 -21.71 33.99
N THR A 115 9.62 -21.88 35.31
CA THR A 115 10.45 -21.00 36.15
C THR A 115 11.92 -21.08 35.73
N GLY A 116 12.43 -22.29 35.48
CA GLY A 116 13.79 -22.51 34.98
C GLY A 116 13.99 -21.86 33.60
N LEU A 117 13.07 -22.07 32.68
CA LEU A 117 13.14 -21.54 31.31
C LEU A 117 13.14 -20.00 31.31
N LEU A 118 12.25 -19.37 32.07
CA LEU A 118 12.07 -17.92 32.11
C LEU A 118 13.10 -17.19 32.99
N SER A 119 13.95 -17.90 33.74
CA SER A 119 14.94 -17.32 34.65
C SER A 119 16.11 -16.62 33.96
N THR A 120 16.27 -16.78 32.65
CA THR A 120 17.34 -16.16 31.85
C THR A 120 17.03 -14.72 31.46
N GLU A 121 18.05 -13.99 31.01
CA GLU A 121 17.86 -12.66 30.41
C GLU A 121 17.51 -12.74 28.91
N PHE A 122 17.87 -13.85 28.25
CA PHE A 122 17.65 -14.03 26.81
C PHE A 122 16.16 -14.14 26.45
N THR A 123 15.82 -13.61 25.28
CA THR A 123 14.57 -13.88 24.56
C THR A 123 14.72 -15.16 23.74
N PHE A 124 13.61 -15.82 23.43
CA PHE A 124 13.59 -17.07 22.69
C PHE A 124 12.95 -16.82 21.32
N PRO A 125 13.34 -17.57 20.28
CA PRO A 125 12.61 -17.59 19.02
C PRO A 125 11.13 -17.92 19.25
N LEU A 126 10.24 -17.21 18.55
CA LEU A 126 8.80 -17.38 18.72
C LEU A 126 8.33 -18.79 18.38
N GLU A 127 9.03 -19.51 17.51
CA GLU A 127 8.72 -20.90 17.17
C GLU A 127 8.91 -21.83 18.37
N VAL A 128 9.95 -21.63 19.19
CA VAL A 128 10.15 -22.41 20.44
C VAL A 128 8.98 -22.17 21.40
N ILE A 129 8.58 -20.91 21.54
CA ILE A 129 7.49 -20.53 22.44
C ILE A 129 6.15 -21.05 21.92
N TRP A 130 5.95 -21.04 20.60
CA TRP A 130 4.77 -21.59 19.95
C TRP A 130 4.65 -23.11 20.12
N GLU A 131 5.74 -23.86 19.96
CA GLU A 131 5.73 -25.31 20.22
C GLU A 131 5.38 -25.63 21.68
N LEU A 132 5.95 -24.89 22.63
CA LEU A 132 5.60 -25.03 24.05
C LEU A 132 4.14 -24.65 24.35
N HIS A 133 3.57 -23.70 23.59
CA HIS A 133 2.17 -23.31 23.70
C HIS A 133 1.23 -24.38 23.15
N LYS A 134 1.50 -24.92 21.95
CA LYS A 134 0.76 -26.05 21.38
C LYS A 134 0.80 -27.28 22.27
N ALA A 135 1.95 -27.54 22.90
CA ALA A 135 2.12 -28.62 23.85
C ALA A 135 1.43 -28.34 25.21
N ASP A 136 0.79 -27.19 25.42
CA ASP A 136 0.20 -26.74 26.69
C ASP A 136 1.21 -26.90 27.85
N ILE A 137 2.45 -26.43 27.63
CA ILE A 137 3.50 -26.38 28.65
C ILE A 137 3.69 -24.94 29.12
N LEU A 138 3.76 -23.98 28.19
CA LEU A 138 3.92 -22.55 28.45
C LEU A 138 2.95 -21.74 27.60
N GLN A 139 2.14 -20.89 28.21
CA GLN A 139 1.25 -19.98 27.49
C GLN A 139 2.02 -18.77 26.95
N ILE A 140 1.75 -18.36 25.70
CA ILE A 140 2.40 -17.19 25.06
C ILE A 140 2.17 -15.93 25.90
N SER A 141 0.97 -15.73 26.41
CA SER A 141 0.62 -14.59 27.28
C SER A 141 1.47 -14.55 28.57
N SER A 142 1.76 -15.71 29.16
CA SER A 142 2.63 -15.82 30.35
C SER A 142 4.10 -15.54 30.02
N TYR A 143 4.56 -15.97 28.84
CA TYR A 143 5.88 -15.63 28.33
C TYR A 143 6.04 -14.11 28.15
N VAL A 144 5.06 -13.48 27.50
CA VAL A 144 5.06 -12.03 27.24
C VAL A 144 5.03 -11.22 28.53
N LEU A 145 4.18 -11.61 29.50
CA LEU A 145 4.15 -11.00 30.83
C LEU A 145 5.53 -10.95 31.50
N LYS A 146 6.33 -12.01 31.35
CA LYS A 146 7.63 -12.13 32.04
C LYS A 146 8.79 -11.49 31.28
N LYS A 147 8.80 -11.58 29.95
CA LYS A 147 9.94 -11.16 29.12
C LYS A 147 9.77 -9.79 28.47
N PHE A 148 8.53 -9.32 28.31
CA PHE A 148 8.23 -8.04 27.66
C PHE A 148 7.32 -7.17 28.54
N PRO A 149 7.78 -6.77 29.74
CA PRO A 149 7.02 -5.85 30.59
C PRO A 149 6.86 -4.47 29.92
N VAL A 150 5.96 -3.65 30.47
CA VAL A 150 5.74 -2.28 29.99
C VAL A 150 7.08 -1.52 29.97
N GLY A 151 7.46 -0.99 28.80
CA GLY A 151 8.74 -0.29 28.59
C GLY A 151 9.87 -1.12 27.98
N SER A 152 9.68 -2.42 27.72
CA SER A 152 10.69 -3.24 27.01
C SER A 152 10.84 -2.86 25.53
N ASP A 153 12.01 -3.16 24.96
CA ASP A 153 12.34 -2.98 23.54
C ASP A 153 11.34 -3.67 22.59
N SER A 154 11.34 -3.24 21.32
CA SER A 154 10.48 -3.72 20.22
C SER A 154 10.77 -5.14 19.74
N VAL A 155 11.44 -5.96 20.55
CA VAL A 155 11.95 -7.27 20.12
C VAL A 155 10.83 -8.22 19.70
N LEU A 156 9.72 -8.27 20.44
CA LEU A 156 8.56 -9.08 20.11
C LEU A 156 7.93 -8.62 18.78
N SER A 157 7.73 -7.33 18.62
CA SER A 157 7.09 -6.75 17.45
C SER A 157 7.95 -6.94 16.18
N SER A 158 9.27 -6.81 16.29
CA SER A 158 10.19 -7.13 15.20
C SER A 158 10.22 -8.63 14.87
N SER A 159 10.02 -9.50 15.87
CA SER A 159 9.91 -10.96 15.62
C SER A 159 8.62 -11.31 14.89
N VAL A 160 7.49 -10.70 15.27
CA VAL A 160 6.21 -10.87 14.56
C VAL A 160 6.32 -10.37 13.11
N LEU A 161 6.88 -9.18 12.90
CA LEU A 161 7.08 -8.63 11.55
C LEU A 161 7.99 -9.55 10.71
N TRP A 162 9.11 -10.01 11.28
CA TRP A 162 10.03 -10.90 10.59
C TRP A 162 9.35 -12.20 10.13
N LEU A 163 8.53 -12.83 10.98
CA LEU A 163 7.78 -14.03 10.63
C LEU A 163 6.80 -13.78 9.47
N LEU A 164 6.10 -12.64 9.49
CA LEU A 164 5.19 -12.26 8.41
C LEU A 164 5.92 -12.04 7.08
N LEU A 165 7.08 -11.37 7.09
CA LEU A 165 7.89 -11.15 5.88
C LEU A 165 8.42 -12.47 5.30
N ASN A 166 8.68 -13.45 6.15
CA ASN A 166 9.18 -14.77 5.76
C ASN A 166 8.08 -15.81 5.55
N SER A 167 6.80 -15.43 5.64
CA SER A 167 5.65 -16.35 5.52
C SER A 167 5.62 -17.17 4.22
N LYS A 168 6.19 -16.63 3.13
CA LYS A 168 6.35 -17.36 1.86
C LYS A 168 7.29 -18.57 1.96
N ASN A 169 8.25 -18.52 2.90
CA ASN A 169 9.23 -19.58 3.10
C ASN A 169 8.66 -20.75 3.91
N SER A 170 7.74 -20.47 4.85
CA SER A 170 7.03 -21.50 5.61
C SER A 170 5.64 -21.00 6.02
N PRO A 171 4.56 -21.72 5.68
CA PRO A 171 3.20 -21.35 6.09
C PRO A 171 3.01 -21.39 7.62
N GLU A 172 3.83 -22.16 8.33
CA GLU A 172 3.80 -22.25 9.80
C GLU A 172 4.05 -20.90 10.47
N TYR A 173 4.80 -19.99 9.84
CA TYR A 173 5.06 -18.67 10.39
C TYR A 173 3.79 -17.82 10.51
N VAL A 174 2.84 -17.96 9.59
CA VAL A 174 1.53 -17.30 9.68
C VAL A 174 0.73 -17.89 10.84
N GLU A 175 0.78 -19.21 11.03
CA GLU A 175 0.10 -19.86 12.16
C GLU A 175 0.64 -19.43 13.51
N ILE A 176 1.97 -19.27 13.63
CA ILE A 176 2.60 -18.73 14.84
C ILE A 176 2.07 -17.33 15.13
N VAL A 177 2.02 -16.45 14.12
CA VAL A 177 1.51 -15.08 14.28
C VAL A 177 0.04 -15.06 14.69
N ILE A 178 -0.79 -15.93 14.09
CA ILE A 178 -2.20 -16.10 14.47
C ILE A 178 -2.30 -16.48 15.95
N ASP A 179 -1.54 -17.47 16.42
CA ASP A 179 -1.62 -17.93 17.81
C ASP A 179 -1.06 -16.91 18.81
N VAL A 180 -0.04 -16.14 18.41
CA VAL A 180 0.49 -15.01 19.19
C VAL A 180 -0.58 -13.94 19.34
N PHE A 181 -1.21 -13.48 18.25
CA PHE A 181 -2.27 -12.48 18.32
C PHE A 181 -3.51 -13.00 19.07
N ALA A 182 -3.93 -14.24 18.85
CA ALA A 182 -5.05 -14.84 19.56
C ALA A 182 -4.78 -14.90 21.08
N SER A 183 -3.57 -15.31 21.47
CA SER A 183 -3.16 -15.37 22.88
C SER A 183 -3.11 -14.00 23.54
N LEU A 184 -2.54 -12.99 22.86
CA LEU A 184 -2.46 -11.64 23.37
C LEU A 184 -3.84 -10.98 23.47
N LEU A 185 -4.69 -11.16 22.46
CA LEU A 185 -6.04 -10.63 22.45
C LEU A 185 -6.89 -11.25 23.56
N SER A 186 -6.89 -12.57 23.69
CA SER A 186 -7.62 -13.28 24.76
C SER A 186 -7.14 -12.86 26.15
N ALA A 187 -5.83 -12.71 26.33
CA ALA A 187 -5.25 -12.25 27.60
C ALA A 187 -5.56 -10.77 27.90
N SER A 188 -5.62 -9.91 26.88
CA SER A 188 -6.00 -8.50 27.02
C SER A 188 -7.44 -8.33 27.52
N GLN A 189 -8.33 -9.28 27.17
CA GLN A 189 -9.75 -9.27 27.55
C GLN A 189 -10.05 -9.95 28.88
N SER A 190 -9.04 -10.50 29.57
CA SER A 190 -9.21 -11.31 30.80
C SER A 190 -9.75 -10.55 32.03
N GLY A 191 -10.14 -9.28 31.89
CA GLY A 191 -10.86 -8.51 32.91
C GLY A 191 -10.02 -8.12 34.14
N PRO A 192 -10.67 -7.64 35.23
CA PRO A 192 -9.99 -7.08 36.40
C PRO A 192 -9.22 -8.11 37.25
N PHE A 193 -9.39 -9.41 37.00
CA PHE A 193 -8.72 -10.47 37.74
C PHE A 193 -7.21 -10.54 37.49
N ASN A 194 -6.74 -10.03 36.34
CA ASN A 194 -5.32 -9.95 36.03
C ASN A 194 -4.99 -8.69 35.21
N VAL A 195 -5.22 -7.52 35.82
CA VAL A 195 -5.00 -6.19 35.21
C VAL A 195 -3.60 -6.05 34.61
N GLN A 196 -2.58 -6.58 35.28
CA GLN A 196 -1.20 -6.52 34.81
C GLN A 196 -1.01 -7.30 33.51
N LEU A 197 -1.50 -8.54 33.44
CA LEU A 197 -1.44 -9.35 32.21
C LEU A 197 -2.22 -8.69 31.08
N SER A 198 -3.45 -8.22 31.36
CA SER A 198 -4.30 -7.56 30.37
C SER A 198 -3.61 -6.33 29.78
N THR A 199 -3.07 -5.46 30.64
CA THR A 199 -2.37 -4.23 30.23
C THR A 199 -1.12 -4.55 29.41
N ILE A 200 -0.28 -5.49 29.86
CA ILE A 200 0.96 -5.83 29.16
C ILE A 200 0.67 -6.48 27.80
N CYS A 201 -0.34 -7.36 27.72
CA CYS A 201 -0.73 -7.96 26.44
C CYS A 201 -1.30 -6.93 25.48
N ALA A 202 -2.16 -6.01 25.94
CA ALA A 202 -2.69 -4.92 25.11
C ALA A 202 -1.59 -3.98 24.59
N VAL A 203 -0.61 -3.62 25.43
CA VAL A 203 0.53 -2.78 25.02
C VAL A 203 1.39 -3.48 23.98
N ASN A 204 1.71 -4.77 24.18
CA ASN A 204 2.52 -5.52 23.22
C ASN A 204 1.76 -5.79 21.92
N LEU A 205 0.44 -6.01 21.99
CA LEU A 205 -0.42 -6.12 20.81
C LEU A 205 -0.34 -4.84 19.97
N LYS A 206 -0.50 -3.68 20.61
CA LYS A 206 -0.33 -2.36 19.97
C LYS A 206 1.05 -2.19 19.33
N LYS A 207 2.12 -2.54 20.05
CA LYS A 207 3.49 -2.44 19.50
C LYS A 207 3.67 -3.29 18.24
N CYS A 208 3.15 -4.51 18.25
CA CYS A 208 3.20 -5.40 17.09
C CYS A 208 2.44 -4.82 15.89
N THR A 209 1.22 -4.33 16.11
CA THR A 209 0.42 -3.74 15.02
C THR A 209 1.02 -2.42 14.53
N ASP A 210 1.53 -1.57 15.42
CA ASP A 210 2.20 -0.31 15.05
C ASP A 210 3.45 -0.57 14.20
N GLU A 211 4.22 -1.62 14.50
CA GLU A 211 5.40 -2.01 13.71
C GLU A 211 5.02 -2.53 12.31
N ILE A 212 3.96 -3.33 12.22
CA ILE A 212 3.40 -3.77 10.94
C ILE A 212 2.90 -2.57 10.12
N ILE A 213 2.10 -1.69 10.71
CA ILE A 213 1.54 -0.52 10.03
C ILE A 213 2.66 0.39 9.53
N ARG A 214 3.65 0.70 10.38
CA ARG A 214 4.81 1.51 9.99
C ARG A 214 5.54 0.90 8.80
N TRP A 215 5.84 -0.41 8.86
CA TRP A 215 6.48 -1.10 7.75
C TRP A 215 5.65 -1.03 6.45
N VAL A 216 4.33 -1.24 6.54
CA VAL A 216 3.43 -1.17 5.39
C VAL A 216 3.39 0.24 4.78
N LEU A 217 3.34 1.28 5.61
CA LEU A 217 3.29 2.67 5.17
C LEU A 217 4.61 3.15 4.56
N ASP A 218 5.75 2.67 5.08
CA ASP A 218 7.10 3.04 4.62
C ASP A 218 7.56 2.20 3.41
N SER A 219 6.87 1.08 3.11
CA SER A 219 7.25 0.17 2.03
C SER A 219 6.99 0.76 0.65
N PRO A 220 7.99 0.78 -0.25
CA PRO A 220 7.80 1.27 -1.61
C PRO A 220 6.88 0.34 -2.44
N PRO A 221 6.19 0.85 -3.48
CA PRO A 221 5.27 0.04 -4.29
C PRO A 221 5.89 -1.19 -4.94
N LEU A 222 7.17 -1.11 -5.31
CA LEU A 222 7.94 -2.16 -5.96
C LEU A 222 8.67 -3.11 -4.98
N CYS A 223 8.29 -3.12 -3.70
CA CYS A 223 8.92 -3.99 -2.71
C CYS A 223 8.75 -5.48 -3.08
N SER A 224 9.86 -6.23 -3.12
CA SER A 224 9.87 -7.68 -3.40
C SER A 224 9.29 -8.49 -2.24
N GLU A 225 9.39 -7.97 -1.02
CA GLU A 225 8.79 -8.54 0.18
C GLU A 225 7.31 -8.14 0.24
N SER A 226 6.44 -9.15 0.29
CA SER A 226 4.99 -8.92 0.39
C SER A 226 4.40 -9.79 1.49
N ILE A 227 3.65 -9.16 2.39
CA ILE A 227 2.88 -9.84 3.43
C ILE A 227 1.45 -10.04 2.90
N ASP A 228 0.91 -11.25 3.07
CA ASP A 228 -0.52 -11.50 2.91
C ASP A 228 -1.24 -11.35 4.26
N PHE A 229 -2.16 -10.40 4.34
CA PHE A 229 -2.92 -10.08 5.55
C PHE A 229 -4.21 -10.89 5.71
N ASN A 230 -4.47 -11.87 4.85
CA ASN A 230 -5.65 -12.75 4.94
C ASN A 230 -5.77 -13.46 6.30
N PHE A 231 -4.69 -13.54 7.10
CA PHE A 231 -4.74 -14.08 8.46
C PHE A 231 -5.72 -13.33 9.39
N LEU A 232 -6.01 -12.04 9.12
CA LEU A 232 -6.99 -11.24 9.86
C LEU A 232 -8.41 -11.82 9.75
N SER A 233 -8.71 -12.52 8.65
CA SER A 233 -9.98 -13.22 8.42
C SER A 233 -9.88 -14.74 8.68
N SER A 234 -8.82 -15.21 9.35
CA SER A 234 -8.60 -16.65 9.50
C SER A 234 -9.63 -17.31 10.43
N ALA A 235 -10.14 -18.48 10.04
CA ALA A 235 -11.08 -19.27 10.83
C ALA A 235 -10.52 -19.66 12.21
N LYS A 236 -9.20 -19.88 12.29
CA LYS A 236 -8.51 -20.21 13.55
C LYS A 236 -8.57 -19.04 14.53
N LEU A 237 -8.23 -17.83 14.09
CA LEU A 237 -8.32 -16.63 14.92
C LEU A 237 -9.77 -16.44 15.40
N LEU A 238 -10.74 -16.53 14.48
CA LEU A 238 -12.17 -16.46 14.75
C LEU A 238 -12.63 -17.47 15.80
N SER A 239 -12.19 -18.73 15.70
CA SER A 239 -12.57 -19.78 16.64
C SER A 239 -12.03 -19.56 18.05
N THR A 240 -10.87 -18.92 18.19
CA THR A 240 -10.20 -18.73 19.49
C THR A 240 -10.74 -17.52 20.26
N CYS A 241 -10.96 -16.39 19.56
CA CYS A 241 -11.30 -15.12 20.21
C CYS A 241 -12.79 -14.73 20.06
N GLY A 242 -13.50 -15.29 19.07
CA GLY A 242 -14.85 -14.87 18.69
C GLY A 242 -14.85 -13.65 17.76
N SER A 243 -15.95 -13.50 17.00
CA SER A 243 -16.08 -12.47 15.94
C SER A 243 -15.96 -11.04 16.48
N GLU A 244 -16.68 -10.72 17.54
CA GLU A 244 -16.72 -9.36 18.11
C GLU A 244 -15.34 -8.90 18.61
N ALA A 245 -14.60 -9.80 19.28
CA ALA A 245 -13.25 -9.51 19.75
C ALA A 245 -12.29 -9.16 18.61
N ILE A 246 -12.39 -9.87 17.49
CA ILE A 246 -11.52 -9.67 16.33
C ILE A 246 -11.89 -8.40 15.58
N GLU A 247 -13.18 -8.13 15.43
CA GLU A 247 -13.62 -6.88 14.85
C GLU A 247 -13.10 -5.69 15.66
N GLN A 248 -13.26 -5.71 16.99
CA GLN A 248 -12.73 -4.65 17.86
C GLN A 248 -11.21 -4.56 17.79
N PHE A 249 -10.51 -5.69 17.67
CA PHE A 249 -9.07 -5.73 17.47
C PHE A 249 -8.66 -5.03 16.16
N ILE A 250 -9.29 -5.39 15.04
CA ILE A 250 -8.98 -4.81 13.72
C ILE A 250 -9.34 -3.33 13.69
N LEU A 251 -10.51 -2.95 14.23
CA LEU A 251 -10.93 -1.56 14.35
C LEU A 251 -9.91 -0.73 15.15
N THR A 252 -9.57 -1.19 16.35
CA THR A 252 -8.76 -0.41 17.31
C THR A 252 -7.29 -0.35 16.92
N TYR A 253 -6.72 -1.45 16.44
CA TYR A 253 -5.28 -1.58 16.26
C TYR A 253 -4.81 -1.46 14.80
N PHE A 254 -5.72 -1.58 13.82
CA PHE A 254 -5.39 -1.38 12.40
C PHE A 254 -6.14 -0.21 11.78
N LEU A 255 -7.47 -0.23 11.77
CA LEU A 255 -8.25 0.74 10.99
C LEU A 255 -8.15 2.17 11.55
N LEU A 256 -8.43 2.36 12.85
CA LEU A 256 -8.40 3.69 13.46
C LEU A 256 -7.00 4.35 13.36
N PRO A 257 -5.88 3.66 13.67
CA PRO A 257 -4.55 4.24 13.51
C PRO A 257 -4.18 4.57 12.06
N LEU A 258 -4.70 3.84 11.06
CA LEU A 258 -4.49 4.18 9.65
C LEU A 258 -5.27 5.44 9.26
N CYS A 259 -6.51 5.56 9.74
CA CYS A 259 -7.38 6.70 9.45
C CYS A 259 -6.93 8.02 10.13
N GLU A 260 -6.07 7.96 11.14
CA GLU A 260 -5.58 9.13 11.89
C GLU A 260 -4.11 9.43 11.52
N GLN A 261 -3.80 10.67 11.10
CA GLN A 261 -2.42 11.12 10.89
C GLN A 261 -1.77 11.52 12.21
N ASN A 262 -0.56 11.02 12.46
CA ASN A 262 0.25 11.34 13.64
C ASN A 262 0.98 12.70 13.54
N GLU A 263 1.04 13.33 12.35
CA GLU A 263 1.67 14.64 12.18
C GLU A 263 0.63 15.75 12.08
N PRO A 264 0.68 16.79 12.94
CA PRO A 264 -0.17 17.96 12.85
C PRO A 264 0.41 18.91 11.79
N ASN A 265 0.27 18.60 10.50
CA ASN A 265 0.53 19.62 9.47
C ASN A 265 -0.72 20.48 9.28
N SER A 266 -0.77 21.52 10.12
CA SER A 266 -1.66 22.66 9.95
C SER A 266 -1.47 23.29 8.57
N ILE A 267 -2.59 23.72 7.97
CA ILE A 267 -2.76 24.61 6.81
C ILE A 267 -3.19 23.93 5.47
N GLN A 268 -3.18 22.60 5.33
CA GLN A 268 -3.44 21.98 3.99
C GLN A 268 -4.33 20.74 3.92
N SER A 269 -5.12 20.34 4.94
CA SER A 269 -5.86 19.04 4.87
C SER A 269 -6.76 18.89 3.63
N LEU A 270 -7.51 19.94 3.26
CA LEU A 270 -8.38 19.94 2.07
C LEU A 270 -7.58 20.02 0.76
N LEU A 271 -6.67 21.00 0.63
CA LEU A 271 -5.85 21.17 -0.58
C LEU A 271 -4.99 19.93 -0.85
N HIS A 272 -4.33 19.44 0.17
CA HIS A 272 -3.53 18.23 0.11
C HIS A 272 -4.39 17.02 -0.26
N ALA A 273 -5.59 16.89 0.33
CA ALA A 273 -6.51 15.82 -0.05
C ALA A 273 -6.85 15.88 -1.54
N VAL A 274 -7.17 17.06 -2.10
CA VAL A 274 -7.44 17.22 -3.54
C VAL A 274 -6.23 16.80 -4.38
N GLU A 275 -5.03 17.25 -4.04
CA GLU A 275 -3.79 16.86 -4.75
C GLU A 275 -3.53 15.35 -4.72
N MET A 276 -3.98 14.68 -3.66
CA MET A 276 -3.82 13.24 -3.50
C MET A 276 -4.84 12.41 -4.26
N GLN A 277 -6.06 12.92 -4.55
CA GLN A 277 -7.14 12.13 -5.16
C GLN A 277 -6.74 11.50 -6.50
N GLU A 278 -6.01 12.22 -7.34
CA GLU A 278 -5.59 11.71 -8.66
C GLU A 278 -4.37 10.78 -8.58
N LYS A 279 -3.57 10.90 -7.52
CA LYS A 279 -2.35 10.11 -7.31
C LYS A 279 -2.58 8.84 -6.49
N THR A 280 -3.74 8.75 -5.83
CA THR A 280 -4.01 7.71 -4.82
C THR A 280 -4.98 6.68 -5.40
N THR A 281 -4.42 5.58 -5.91
CA THR A 281 -5.19 4.39 -6.30
C THR A 281 -4.64 3.17 -5.58
N LEU A 282 -5.38 2.06 -5.58
CA LEU A 282 -4.87 0.80 -5.03
C LEU A 282 -3.65 0.26 -5.78
N GLU A 283 -3.40 0.74 -7.00
CA GLU A 283 -2.26 0.35 -7.83
C GLU A 283 -1.00 1.18 -7.51
N THR A 284 -1.15 2.37 -6.91
CA THR A 284 -0.02 3.23 -6.55
C THR A 284 0.64 2.86 -5.21
N VAL A 285 0.06 1.93 -4.45
CA VAL A 285 0.60 1.45 -3.17
C VAL A 285 1.22 0.06 -3.29
N SER A 286 2.04 -0.32 -2.29
CA SER A 286 2.64 -1.65 -2.25
C SER A 286 1.59 -2.76 -2.13
N ASN A 287 1.93 -3.96 -2.64
CA ASN A 287 1.05 -5.13 -2.56
C ASN A 287 0.65 -5.47 -1.12
N SER A 288 1.56 -5.29 -0.16
CA SER A 288 1.29 -5.47 1.27
C SER A 288 0.25 -4.47 1.78
N TYR A 289 0.34 -3.20 1.38
CA TYR A 289 -0.62 -2.19 1.79
C TYR A 289 -2.00 -2.46 1.20
N ARG A 290 -2.07 -2.79 -0.10
CA ARG A 290 -3.30 -3.22 -0.74
C ARG A 290 -3.91 -4.45 -0.04
N SER A 291 -3.10 -5.47 0.24
CA SER A 291 -3.52 -6.69 0.95
C SER A 291 -4.07 -6.38 2.34
N LEU A 292 -3.42 -5.49 3.10
CA LEU A 292 -3.89 -5.06 4.41
C LEU A 292 -5.27 -4.41 4.34
N LEU A 293 -5.46 -3.41 3.46
CA LEU A 293 -6.72 -2.70 3.32
C LEU A 293 -7.87 -3.63 2.91
N VAL A 294 -7.62 -4.49 1.93
CA VAL A 294 -8.62 -5.47 1.47
C VAL A 294 -8.94 -6.49 2.58
N SER A 295 -7.95 -6.93 3.34
CA SER A 295 -8.16 -7.86 4.45
C SER A 295 -8.96 -7.23 5.60
N ILE A 296 -8.78 -5.92 5.85
CA ILE A 296 -9.60 -5.16 6.81
C ILE A 296 -11.06 -5.09 6.34
N VAL A 297 -11.30 -4.79 5.06
CA VAL A 297 -12.65 -4.73 4.48
C VAL A 297 -13.34 -6.09 4.61
N ARG A 298 -12.67 -7.19 4.24
CA ARG A 298 -13.24 -8.54 4.37
C ARG A 298 -13.54 -8.94 5.81
N ALA A 299 -12.66 -8.58 6.74
CA ALA A 299 -12.80 -9.00 8.14
C ALA A 299 -13.89 -8.22 8.88
N LEU A 300 -14.08 -6.94 8.58
CA LEU A 300 -15.08 -6.08 9.25
C LEU A 300 -16.43 -6.03 8.51
N GLY A 301 -16.41 -6.26 7.21
CA GLY A 301 -17.55 -6.00 6.32
C GLY A 301 -17.69 -4.52 5.94
N ASP A 302 -18.29 -4.30 4.77
CA ASP A 302 -18.35 -2.99 4.13
C ASP A 302 -19.05 -1.94 4.98
N ASP A 303 -20.21 -2.28 5.58
CA ASP A 303 -21.01 -1.34 6.37
C ASP A 303 -20.21 -0.74 7.55
N LYS A 304 -19.42 -1.56 8.24
CA LYS A 304 -18.58 -1.10 9.36
C LYS A 304 -17.46 -0.20 8.87
N VAL A 305 -16.80 -0.56 7.77
CA VAL A 305 -15.73 0.26 7.20
C VAL A 305 -16.28 1.60 6.70
N VAL A 306 -17.41 1.62 6.01
CA VAL A 306 -18.08 2.85 5.56
C VAL A 306 -18.48 3.73 6.75
N SER A 307 -19.02 3.13 7.82
CA SER A 307 -19.33 3.84 9.06
C SER A 307 -18.07 4.46 9.72
N GLN A 308 -16.94 3.75 9.71
CA GLN A 308 -15.69 4.31 10.21
C GLN A 308 -15.11 5.40 9.31
N ILE A 309 -15.25 5.28 7.98
CA ILE A 309 -14.91 6.35 7.04
C ILE A 309 -15.72 7.61 7.39
N CYS A 310 -17.04 7.48 7.54
CA CYS A 310 -17.93 8.58 7.94
C CYS A 310 -17.46 9.27 9.23
N ALA A 311 -17.14 8.49 10.26
CA ALA A 311 -16.66 9.02 11.54
C ALA A 311 -15.27 9.66 11.45
N ALA A 312 -14.41 9.18 10.54
CA ALA A 312 -13.05 9.66 10.39
C ALA A 312 -12.95 10.95 9.53
N VAL A 313 -13.73 11.07 8.44
CA VAL A 313 -13.59 12.18 7.47
C VAL A 313 -13.84 13.57 8.04
N VAL A 314 -14.56 13.65 9.15
CA VAL A 314 -14.87 14.91 9.84
C VAL A 314 -13.85 15.28 10.93
N LYS A 315 -12.90 14.37 11.24
CA LYS A 315 -11.88 14.62 12.26
C LYS A 315 -10.77 15.54 11.72
N PRO A 316 -10.23 16.46 12.53
CA PRO A 316 -9.12 17.33 12.10
C PRO A 316 -7.84 16.58 11.71
N SER A 317 -7.59 15.41 12.29
CA SER A 317 -6.40 14.57 12.08
C SER A 317 -6.62 13.47 11.03
N VAL A 318 -7.60 13.60 10.15
CA VAL A 318 -7.91 12.55 9.18
C VAL A 318 -6.79 12.32 8.16
N ASN A 319 -6.52 11.05 7.88
CA ASN A 319 -5.65 10.62 6.79
C ASN A 319 -6.43 10.41 5.49
N PHE A 320 -6.64 11.48 4.73
CA PHE A 320 -7.42 11.40 3.47
C PHE A 320 -6.87 10.38 2.47
N LYS A 321 -5.55 10.16 2.42
CA LYS A 321 -4.96 9.09 1.59
C LYS A 321 -5.58 7.73 1.93
N VAL A 322 -5.65 7.41 3.21
CA VAL A 322 -6.23 6.15 3.69
C VAL A 322 -7.72 6.10 3.42
N ILE A 323 -8.45 7.20 3.63
CA ILE A 323 -9.88 7.28 3.30
C ILE A 323 -10.13 6.94 1.82
N PHE A 324 -9.34 7.53 0.91
CA PHE A 324 -9.43 7.25 -0.51
C PHE A 324 -9.10 5.80 -0.85
N LEU A 325 -8.02 5.26 -0.27
CA LEU A 325 -7.64 3.86 -0.51
C LEU A 325 -8.66 2.87 0.06
N LEU A 326 -9.25 3.13 1.24
CA LEU A 326 -10.31 2.31 1.82
C LEU A 326 -11.59 2.40 0.98
N THR A 327 -11.96 3.59 0.52
CA THR A 327 -13.11 3.77 -0.39
C THR A 327 -12.92 2.94 -1.66
N ALA A 328 -11.73 3.00 -2.28
CA ALA A 328 -11.40 2.18 -3.43
C ALA A 328 -11.40 0.68 -3.11
N ALA A 329 -10.90 0.27 -1.93
CA ALA A 329 -10.91 -1.13 -1.49
C ALA A 329 -12.34 -1.67 -1.30
N VAL A 330 -13.22 -0.91 -0.64
CA VAL A 330 -14.63 -1.29 -0.46
C VAL A 330 -15.33 -1.42 -1.82
N LEU A 331 -15.19 -0.42 -2.70
CA LEU A 331 -15.83 -0.45 -4.02
C LEU A 331 -15.25 -1.53 -4.94
N SER A 332 -13.99 -1.90 -4.78
CA SER A 332 -13.36 -3.00 -5.50
C SER A 332 -13.83 -4.37 -5.01
N GLU A 333 -14.07 -4.55 -3.71
CA GLU A 333 -14.54 -5.81 -3.14
C GLU A 333 -16.05 -5.99 -3.31
N ASN A 334 -16.82 -4.90 -3.19
CA ASN A 334 -18.26 -4.90 -3.34
C ASN A 334 -18.78 -3.64 -4.07
N PRO A 335 -18.99 -3.72 -5.40
CA PRO A 335 -19.55 -2.62 -6.18
C PRO A 335 -21.00 -2.24 -5.82
N GLU A 336 -21.75 -3.09 -5.09
CA GLU A 336 -23.12 -2.77 -4.65
C GLU A 336 -23.13 -1.77 -3.48
N CYS A 337 -22.00 -1.61 -2.77
CA CYS A 337 -21.84 -0.62 -1.70
C CYS A 337 -21.82 0.83 -2.18
N CYS A 338 -21.97 1.08 -3.49
CA CYS A 338 -22.11 2.44 -4.03
C CYS A 338 -23.27 3.20 -3.41
N GLU A 339 -24.41 2.54 -3.13
CA GLU A 339 -25.57 3.19 -2.51
C GLU A 339 -25.27 3.65 -1.07
N ASN A 340 -24.47 2.89 -0.32
CA ASN A 340 -24.04 3.27 1.02
C ASN A 340 -23.15 4.54 1.00
N PHE A 341 -22.23 4.62 0.03
CA PHE A 341 -21.42 5.82 -0.17
C PHE A 341 -22.26 7.01 -0.64
N GLN A 342 -23.22 6.82 -1.55
CA GLN A 342 -24.12 7.89 -1.99
C GLN A 342 -24.92 8.47 -0.82
N ARG A 343 -25.50 7.60 0.02
CA ARG A 343 -26.21 8.02 1.23
C ARG A 343 -25.31 8.81 2.19
N LEU A 344 -24.09 8.34 2.41
CA LEU A 344 -23.11 9.04 3.24
C LEU A 344 -22.76 10.43 2.67
N ILE A 345 -22.54 10.52 1.36
CA ILE A 345 -22.25 11.78 0.66
C ILE A 345 -23.44 12.74 0.79
N ASP A 346 -24.66 12.25 0.59
CA ASP A 346 -25.89 13.04 0.77
C ASP A 346 -25.99 13.61 2.18
N GLU A 347 -25.81 12.76 3.20
CA GLU A 347 -25.83 13.15 4.60
C GLU A 347 -24.77 14.23 4.87
N LEU A 348 -23.52 14.02 4.46
CA LEU A 348 -22.43 14.98 4.68
C LEU A 348 -22.68 16.33 4.00
N ILE A 349 -23.17 16.32 2.75
CA ILE A 349 -23.48 17.55 2.01
C ILE A 349 -24.65 18.29 2.66
N GLN A 350 -25.73 17.59 3.03
CA GLN A 350 -26.88 18.20 3.71
C GLN A 350 -26.47 18.78 5.06
N LEU A 351 -25.76 18.00 5.89
CA LEU A 351 -25.24 18.41 7.19
C LEU A 351 -24.31 19.63 7.09
N GLY A 352 -23.50 19.69 6.03
CA GLY A 352 -22.60 20.80 5.76
C GLY A 352 -23.32 22.06 5.30
N LEU A 353 -24.29 21.95 4.40
CA LEU A 353 -25.04 23.10 3.88
C LEU A 353 -26.04 23.64 4.91
N GLU A 354 -26.90 22.79 5.46
CA GLU A 354 -27.96 23.20 6.40
C GLU A 354 -27.40 23.61 7.76
N GLY A 355 -26.33 22.93 8.20
CA GLY A 355 -25.66 23.21 9.47
C GLY A 355 -24.59 24.31 9.37
N GLY A 356 -24.26 24.81 8.17
CA GLY A 356 -23.14 25.74 7.97
C GLY A 356 -21.77 25.14 8.35
N ARG A 357 -21.61 23.82 8.20
CA ARG A 357 -20.41 23.08 8.61
C ARG A 357 -19.53 22.75 7.42
N GLN A 358 -18.50 23.57 7.23
CA GLN A 358 -17.64 23.48 6.05
C GLN A 358 -16.85 22.16 5.97
N THR A 359 -16.51 21.56 7.11
CA THR A 359 -15.76 20.29 7.17
C THR A 359 -16.56 19.15 6.54
N GLU A 360 -17.82 18.99 6.92
CA GLU A 360 -18.74 17.98 6.39
C GLU A 360 -19.01 18.20 4.90
N LEU A 361 -19.22 19.46 4.47
CA LEU A 361 -19.39 19.78 3.06
C LEU A 361 -18.14 19.40 2.25
N SER A 362 -16.95 19.72 2.75
CA SER A 362 -15.69 19.40 2.10
C SER A 362 -15.47 17.88 2.04
N ALA A 363 -15.74 17.16 3.14
CA ALA A 363 -15.61 15.71 3.23
C ALA A 363 -16.56 15.00 2.25
N GLY A 364 -17.84 15.39 2.23
CA GLY A 364 -18.83 14.83 1.30
C GLY A 364 -18.44 15.08 -0.16
N PHE A 365 -17.99 16.29 -0.48
CA PHE A 365 -17.52 16.63 -1.83
C PHE A 365 -16.28 15.83 -2.26
N LEU A 366 -15.29 15.70 -1.39
CA LEU A 366 -14.08 14.91 -1.65
C LEU A 366 -14.42 13.43 -1.83
N LEU A 367 -15.23 12.85 -0.94
CA LEU A 367 -15.65 11.45 -1.06
C LEU A 367 -16.38 11.19 -2.37
N ALA A 368 -17.31 12.09 -2.75
CA ALA A 368 -18.03 11.95 -4.00
C ALA A 368 -17.13 12.00 -5.22
N ARG A 369 -16.21 12.96 -5.26
CA ARG A 369 -15.21 13.07 -6.32
C ARG A 369 -14.34 11.82 -6.40
N HIS A 370 -13.90 11.27 -5.27
CA HIS A 370 -13.10 10.04 -5.26
C HIS A 370 -13.90 8.79 -5.66
N CYS A 371 -15.19 8.72 -5.30
CA CYS A 371 -16.06 7.64 -5.78
C CYS A 371 -16.23 7.69 -7.30
N CYS A 372 -16.27 8.90 -7.89
CA CYS A 372 -16.35 9.08 -9.34
C CYS A 372 -15.07 8.70 -10.09
N THR A 373 -13.91 8.64 -9.42
CA THR A 373 -12.63 8.20 -10.01
C THR A 373 -12.38 6.70 -9.83
N CYS A 374 -13.12 6.04 -8.93
CA CYS A 374 -13.08 4.59 -8.83
C CYS A 374 -13.79 3.99 -10.06
N ASP A 375 -13.16 3.01 -10.74
CA ASP A 375 -13.69 2.28 -11.90
C ASP A 375 -14.87 1.34 -11.53
N SER A 376 -15.88 1.90 -10.88
CA SER A 376 -17.14 1.25 -10.57
C SER A 376 -18.08 1.49 -11.74
N LYS A 377 -18.58 0.41 -12.37
CA LYS A 377 -19.67 0.48 -13.35
C LYS A 377 -20.95 1.15 -12.78
N THR A 378 -21.01 1.35 -11.48
CA THR A 378 -22.17 1.81 -10.71
C THR A 378 -22.09 3.31 -10.37
N PHE A 379 -20.89 3.89 -10.18
CA PHE A 379 -20.76 5.34 -9.95
C PHE A 379 -20.75 6.14 -11.25
N SER A 380 -21.49 7.25 -11.28
CA SER A 380 -21.47 8.16 -12.43
C SER A 380 -20.17 8.96 -12.50
N THR A 381 -19.83 9.50 -13.67
CA THR A 381 -18.69 10.41 -13.82
C THR A 381 -18.84 11.65 -12.94
N TYR A 382 -17.70 12.28 -12.59
CA TYR A 382 -17.73 13.51 -11.79
C TYR A 382 -18.59 14.61 -12.43
N SER A 383 -18.55 14.73 -13.76
CA SER A 383 -19.40 15.69 -14.48
C SER A 383 -20.90 15.43 -14.29
N SER A 384 -21.32 14.15 -14.38
CA SER A 384 -22.71 13.75 -14.19
C SER A 384 -23.14 13.96 -12.74
N TRP A 385 -22.32 13.51 -11.80
CA TRP A 385 -22.57 13.67 -10.37
C TRP A 385 -22.71 15.16 -10.01
N PHE A 386 -21.72 15.99 -10.38
CA PHE A 386 -21.72 17.42 -10.08
C PHE A 386 -22.94 18.12 -10.67
N SER A 387 -23.32 17.80 -11.91
CA SER A 387 -24.52 18.34 -12.55
C SER A 387 -25.81 17.89 -11.85
N SER A 388 -25.86 16.65 -11.34
CA SER A 388 -27.03 16.15 -10.61
C SER A 388 -27.20 16.80 -9.24
N TYR A 389 -26.09 17.15 -8.57
CA TYR A 389 -26.13 17.79 -7.24
C TYR A 389 -26.22 19.29 -7.28
N PHE A 390 -25.61 19.97 -8.25
CA PHE A 390 -25.53 21.44 -8.22
C PHE A 390 -26.10 22.09 -9.48
N GLY A 391 -26.48 21.30 -10.48
CA GLY A 391 -27.05 21.81 -11.73
C GLY A 391 -28.50 22.32 -11.61
N PRO A 392 -29.10 22.71 -12.73
CA PRO A 392 -30.40 23.41 -12.77
C PRO A 392 -31.57 22.62 -12.17
N ASP A 393 -31.53 21.29 -12.26
CA ASP A 393 -32.61 20.42 -11.77
C ASP A 393 -32.46 20.06 -10.28
N SER A 394 -31.32 20.39 -9.67
CA SER A 394 -31.05 20.07 -8.26
C SER A 394 -31.67 21.09 -7.30
N ALA A 395 -32.22 20.61 -6.18
CA ALA A 395 -32.65 21.46 -5.07
C ALA A 395 -31.50 21.89 -4.12
N THR A 396 -30.34 21.25 -4.23
CA THR A 396 -29.20 21.46 -3.32
C THR A 396 -28.54 22.82 -3.57
N ALA A 397 -28.09 23.47 -2.50
CA ALA A 397 -27.42 24.78 -2.54
C ALA A 397 -28.20 25.93 -3.23
N ARG A 398 -29.55 25.85 -3.29
CA ARG A 398 -30.40 26.88 -3.91
C ARG A 398 -30.64 28.15 -3.11
N ASN A 399 -30.30 28.17 -1.82
CA ASN A 399 -30.37 29.39 -1.03
C ASN A 399 -29.01 30.11 -1.03
N ALA A 400 -29.01 31.42 -0.77
CA ALA A 400 -27.81 32.24 -0.87
C ALA A 400 -26.67 31.78 0.05
N VAL A 401 -27.00 31.31 1.26
CA VAL A 401 -26.01 30.88 2.26
C VAL A 401 -25.34 29.57 1.84
N HIS A 402 -26.14 28.56 1.49
CA HIS A 402 -25.65 27.27 1.02
C HIS A 402 -24.83 27.43 -0.26
N PHE A 403 -25.27 28.30 -1.18
CA PHE A 403 -24.53 28.61 -2.40
C PHE A 403 -23.19 29.28 -2.07
N GLN A 404 -23.15 30.21 -1.13
CA GLN A 404 -21.90 30.84 -0.67
C GLN A 404 -20.94 29.82 -0.06
N SER A 405 -21.42 28.88 0.77
CA SER A 405 -20.58 27.81 1.33
C SER A 405 -19.99 26.90 0.26
N LEU A 406 -20.77 26.55 -0.77
CA LEU A 406 -20.29 25.81 -1.93
C LEU A 406 -19.25 26.61 -2.73
N MET A 407 -19.52 27.88 -3.02
CA MET A 407 -18.58 28.73 -3.75
C MET A 407 -17.28 28.93 -2.97
N GLN A 408 -17.34 29.04 -1.64
CA GLN A 408 -16.17 29.08 -0.79
C GLN A 408 -15.33 27.81 -0.95
N LEU A 409 -15.95 26.63 -0.83
CA LEU A 409 -15.27 25.35 -1.05
C LEU A 409 -14.60 25.28 -2.43
N LEU A 410 -15.36 25.58 -3.49
CA LEU A 410 -14.84 25.50 -4.85
C LEU A 410 -13.71 26.50 -5.09
N THR A 411 -13.81 27.71 -4.54
CA THR A 411 -12.77 28.74 -4.62
C THR A 411 -11.50 28.30 -3.89
N ASP A 412 -11.66 27.70 -2.70
CA ASP A 412 -10.54 27.24 -1.89
C ASP A 412 -9.72 26.17 -2.62
N ILE A 413 -10.35 25.26 -3.37
CA ILE A 413 -9.65 24.16 -4.04
C ILE A 413 -9.01 24.53 -5.39
N VAL A 414 -9.42 25.64 -6.04
CA VAL A 414 -8.91 26.03 -7.38
C VAL A 414 -7.38 25.97 -7.54
N PRO A 415 -6.55 26.40 -6.56
CA PRO A 415 -5.10 26.40 -6.72
C PRO A 415 -4.51 25.03 -7.05
N VAL A 416 -5.11 23.96 -6.53
CA VAL A 416 -4.63 22.58 -6.65
C VAL A 416 -5.55 21.68 -7.45
N ASP A 417 -6.69 22.20 -7.92
CA ASP A 417 -7.63 21.42 -8.69
C ASP A 417 -7.11 21.10 -10.10
N SER A 418 -7.54 19.97 -10.65
CA SER A 418 -7.11 19.53 -11.96
C SER A 418 -7.92 20.19 -13.07
N ALA A 419 -7.30 20.25 -14.25
CA ALA A 419 -7.93 20.86 -15.42
C ALA A 419 -9.25 20.17 -15.83
N GLU A 420 -9.41 18.87 -15.55
CA GLU A 420 -10.66 18.15 -15.83
C GLU A 420 -11.81 18.62 -14.93
N ASN A 421 -11.55 18.75 -13.63
CA ASN A 421 -12.58 19.15 -12.67
C ASN A 421 -12.95 20.63 -12.83
N LEU A 422 -11.97 21.51 -13.08
CA LEU A 422 -12.22 22.92 -13.39
C LEU A 422 -13.09 23.08 -14.66
N ARG A 423 -12.85 22.25 -15.69
CA ARG A 423 -13.72 22.22 -16.87
C ARG A 423 -15.14 21.79 -16.51
N VAL A 424 -15.32 20.81 -15.62
CA VAL A 424 -16.65 20.43 -15.15
C VAL A 424 -17.34 21.62 -14.49
N HIS A 425 -16.68 22.33 -13.57
CA HIS A 425 -17.28 23.47 -12.86
C HIS A 425 -17.71 24.61 -13.81
N ILE A 426 -16.89 24.90 -14.83
CA ILE A 426 -17.17 25.95 -15.81
C ILE A 426 -18.33 25.57 -16.76
N ASN A 427 -18.47 24.29 -17.11
CA ASN A 427 -19.46 23.84 -18.10
C ASN A 427 -20.76 23.33 -17.46
N LYS A 428 -20.71 22.84 -16.23
CA LYS A 428 -21.85 22.37 -15.43
C LYS A 428 -22.13 23.36 -14.31
N VAL A 429 -22.26 24.63 -14.68
CA VAL A 429 -22.34 25.76 -13.74
C VAL A 429 -23.43 25.54 -12.69
N PRO A 430 -23.09 25.67 -11.38
CA PRO A 430 -24.08 25.57 -10.31
C PRO A 430 -25.22 26.59 -10.47
N GLN A 431 -26.45 26.19 -10.14
CA GLN A 431 -27.59 27.10 -10.22
C GLN A 431 -27.52 28.19 -9.14
N ALA A 432 -27.16 29.41 -9.52
CA ALA A 432 -27.00 30.53 -8.60
C ALA A 432 -28.32 31.21 -8.22
N PRO A 433 -28.53 31.52 -6.93
CA PRO A 433 -29.49 32.52 -6.50
C PRO A 433 -29.16 33.88 -7.10
N THR A 434 -30.17 34.72 -7.38
CA THR A 434 -29.97 36.03 -8.03
C THR A 434 -28.99 36.93 -7.29
N SER A 435 -28.96 36.85 -5.95
CA SER A 435 -28.05 37.60 -5.07
C SER A 435 -26.59 37.13 -5.15
N CYS A 436 -26.32 35.96 -5.72
CA CYS A 436 -25.01 35.32 -5.75
C CYS A 436 -24.37 35.30 -7.15
N ASN A 437 -25.01 35.93 -8.14
CA ASN A 437 -24.51 35.98 -9.51
C ASN A 437 -23.10 36.59 -9.62
N SER A 438 -22.76 37.58 -8.79
CA SER A 438 -21.42 38.16 -8.73
C SER A 438 -20.38 37.15 -8.25
N ILE A 439 -20.69 36.41 -7.17
CA ILE A 439 -19.81 35.38 -6.61
C ILE A 439 -19.54 34.28 -7.64
N LEU A 440 -20.59 33.82 -8.33
CA LEU A 440 -20.46 32.83 -9.40
C LEU A 440 -19.60 33.36 -10.56
N HIS A 441 -19.77 34.63 -10.93
CA HIS A 441 -18.96 35.26 -11.97
C HIS A 441 -17.48 35.30 -11.58
N ASP A 442 -17.17 35.77 -10.37
CA ASP A 442 -15.80 35.86 -9.85
C ASP A 442 -15.13 34.49 -9.82
N TYR A 443 -15.84 33.46 -9.33
CA TYR A 443 -15.36 32.09 -9.34
C TYR A 443 -15.10 31.57 -10.77
N THR A 444 -16.02 31.83 -11.71
CA THR A 444 -15.86 31.39 -13.11
C THR A 444 -14.65 32.04 -13.77
N VAL A 445 -14.39 33.32 -13.48
CA VAL A 445 -13.19 34.03 -13.96
C VAL A 445 -11.93 33.41 -13.34
N LEU A 446 -11.94 33.12 -12.04
CA LEU A 446 -10.83 32.48 -11.34
C LEU A 446 -10.52 31.09 -11.94
N ALA A 447 -11.52 30.23 -12.12
CA ALA A 447 -11.34 28.89 -12.69
C ALA A 447 -10.83 28.93 -14.14
N ARG A 448 -11.33 29.87 -14.97
CA ARG A 448 -10.83 30.07 -16.35
C ARG A 448 -9.38 30.58 -16.37
N THR A 449 -9.03 31.48 -15.47
CA THR A 449 -7.66 31.98 -15.32
C THR A 449 -6.73 30.83 -14.95
N ARG A 450 -7.14 30.00 -13.99
CA ARG A 450 -6.37 28.81 -13.59
C ARG A 450 -6.18 27.82 -14.73
N LEU A 451 -7.21 27.56 -15.54
CA LEU A 451 -7.05 26.73 -16.75
C LEU A 451 -6.05 27.33 -17.74
N ALA A 452 -6.09 28.66 -17.94
CA ALA A 452 -5.12 29.33 -18.80
C ALA A 452 -3.69 29.21 -18.26
N ASP A 453 -3.48 29.33 -16.94
CA ASP A 453 -2.18 29.14 -16.30
C ASP A 453 -1.64 27.71 -16.47
N LEU A 454 -2.54 26.72 -16.58
CA LEU A 454 -2.22 25.32 -16.86
C LEU A 454 -2.03 25.04 -18.37
N ASN A 455 -2.13 26.06 -19.24
CA ASN A 455 -2.18 25.93 -20.70
C ASN A 455 -3.31 25.00 -21.20
N GLU A 456 -4.40 24.92 -20.45
CA GLU A 456 -5.55 24.07 -20.76
C GLU A 456 -6.77 24.86 -21.23
N THR A 457 -7.66 24.17 -21.93
CA THR A 457 -8.84 24.78 -22.55
C THR A 457 -10.08 24.62 -21.67
N SER A 458 -11.06 25.51 -21.80
CA SER A 458 -12.30 25.44 -21.02
C SER A 458 -13.33 24.43 -21.55
N GLU A 459 -13.02 23.67 -22.60
CA GLU A 459 -13.99 22.79 -23.28
C GLU A 459 -14.03 21.41 -22.63
N LEU A 460 -15.23 20.99 -22.19
CA LEU A 460 -15.42 19.76 -21.43
C LEU A 460 -15.35 18.48 -22.28
N ALA A 461 -15.66 18.58 -23.58
CA ALA A 461 -15.70 17.43 -24.48
C ALA A 461 -15.17 17.78 -25.88
N GLY A 462 -14.60 16.76 -26.52
CA GLY A 462 -14.13 16.80 -27.90
C GLY A 462 -15.22 16.94 -28.96
N LEU A 463 -14.83 16.78 -30.21
CA LEU A 463 -15.71 16.66 -31.38
C LEU A 463 -16.66 15.47 -31.25
N PHE A 464 -16.22 14.39 -30.61
CA PHE A 464 -17.02 13.21 -30.38
C PHE A 464 -17.28 13.05 -28.88
N SER A 465 -18.51 13.38 -28.46
CA SER A 465 -18.98 13.41 -27.06
C SER A 465 -18.91 12.07 -26.31
N ASP A 466 -18.77 10.95 -27.03
CA ASP A 466 -18.88 9.60 -26.48
C ASP A 466 -17.54 8.86 -26.34
N SER A 467 -16.44 9.58 -26.51
CA SER A 467 -15.11 9.00 -26.35
C SER A 467 -14.79 8.86 -24.87
N ARG A 468 -15.32 7.81 -24.22
CA ARG A 468 -14.58 7.23 -23.11
C ARG A 468 -13.12 7.08 -23.57
N GLN A 469 -12.17 7.31 -22.68
CA GLN A 469 -10.76 6.98 -22.91
C GLN A 469 -10.55 5.51 -23.37
N GLU A 470 -11.60 4.67 -23.31
CA GLU A 470 -11.65 3.30 -23.81
C GLU A 470 -11.29 3.12 -25.29
N THR A 471 -11.56 4.08 -26.20
CA THR A 471 -11.24 3.85 -27.64
C THR A 471 -9.73 3.94 -27.92
N TYR A 472 -9.01 4.79 -27.17
CA TYR A 472 -7.55 4.94 -27.25
C TYR A 472 -6.98 5.26 -25.86
N PRO A 473 -6.60 4.24 -25.07
CA PRO A 473 -6.06 4.44 -23.74
C PRO A 473 -4.79 5.31 -23.78
N GLY A 474 -4.74 6.38 -22.97
CA GLY A 474 -3.55 7.22 -22.80
C GLY A 474 -3.44 8.47 -23.71
N LEU A 475 -4.46 8.76 -24.52
CA LEU A 475 -4.57 9.98 -25.34
C LEU A 475 -5.60 10.98 -24.75
N ASP A 476 -5.30 12.28 -24.86
CA ASP A 476 -6.29 13.35 -24.58
C ASP A 476 -7.43 13.31 -25.61
N PHE A 477 -8.62 13.81 -25.26
CA PHE A 477 -9.79 13.83 -26.17
C PHE A 477 -9.47 14.55 -27.49
N LYS A 478 -8.63 15.60 -27.45
CA LYS A 478 -8.15 16.35 -28.62
C LYS A 478 -7.41 15.44 -29.60
N GLN A 479 -6.56 14.55 -29.09
CA GLN A 479 -5.77 13.60 -29.87
C GLN A 479 -6.62 12.43 -30.36
N GLY A 480 -7.51 11.90 -29.51
CA GLY A 480 -8.46 10.86 -29.87
C GLY A 480 -9.38 11.30 -31.02
N ASP A 481 -9.88 12.54 -30.99
CA ASP A 481 -10.68 13.12 -32.06
C ASP A 481 -9.91 13.14 -33.40
N ILE A 482 -8.63 13.53 -33.36
CA ILE A 482 -7.76 13.57 -34.56
C ILE A 482 -7.51 12.16 -35.10
N VAL A 483 -7.15 11.20 -34.24
CA VAL A 483 -6.94 9.80 -34.66
C VAL A 483 -8.18 9.28 -35.38
N LYS A 484 -9.36 9.46 -34.78
CA LYS A 484 -10.63 8.99 -35.32
C LYS A 484 -10.94 9.62 -36.68
N VAL A 485 -10.72 10.93 -36.81
CA VAL A 485 -10.94 11.67 -38.07
C VAL A 485 -9.96 11.22 -39.16
N LEU A 486 -8.68 11.04 -38.82
CA LEU A 486 -7.65 10.62 -39.77
C LEU A 486 -7.86 9.18 -40.23
N LEU A 487 -8.27 8.27 -39.34
CA LEU A 487 -8.59 6.89 -39.70
C LEU A 487 -9.78 6.84 -40.66
N HIS A 488 -10.83 7.61 -40.38
CA HIS A 488 -11.98 7.70 -41.28
C HIS A 488 -11.57 8.27 -42.66
N TYR A 489 -10.77 9.32 -42.68
CA TYR A 489 -10.29 9.92 -43.92
C TYR A 489 -9.41 8.94 -44.72
N GLN A 490 -8.55 8.16 -44.06
CA GLN A 490 -7.74 7.14 -44.75
C GLN A 490 -8.60 6.06 -45.42
N GLN A 491 -9.74 5.70 -44.80
CA GLN A 491 -10.63 4.66 -45.31
C GLN A 491 -11.57 5.18 -46.42
N THR A 492 -12.01 6.44 -46.32
CA THR A 492 -13.12 6.98 -47.15
C THR A 492 -12.69 8.10 -48.08
N ASN A 493 -11.55 8.74 -47.83
CA ASN A 493 -11.13 10.02 -48.41
C ASN A 493 -12.16 11.16 -48.23
N GLU A 494 -13.08 11.04 -47.27
CA GLU A 494 -14.10 12.05 -46.98
C GLU A 494 -13.87 12.70 -45.61
N VAL A 495 -14.14 14.01 -45.52
CA VAL A 495 -14.09 14.74 -44.26
C VAL A 495 -15.37 14.43 -43.47
N MET A 496 -15.20 13.90 -42.26
CA MET A 496 -16.32 13.59 -41.37
C MET A 496 -17.23 14.80 -41.13
N LYS A 497 -18.55 14.60 -41.21
CA LYS A 497 -19.56 15.65 -40.96
C LYS A 497 -19.36 16.40 -39.63
N PRO A 498 -19.08 15.74 -38.48
CA PRO A 498 -18.82 16.43 -37.22
C PRO A 498 -17.69 17.48 -37.27
N VAL A 499 -16.65 17.25 -38.08
CA VAL A 499 -15.55 18.21 -38.26
C VAL A 499 -16.03 19.46 -39.00
N LEU A 500 -16.85 19.26 -40.05
CA LEU A 500 -17.45 20.35 -40.81
C LEU A 500 -18.46 21.13 -39.96
N GLU A 501 -19.27 20.44 -39.17
CA GLU A 501 -20.22 21.03 -38.22
C GLU A 501 -19.49 21.87 -37.16
N ALA A 502 -18.43 21.34 -36.55
CA ALA A 502 -17.64 22.11 -35.58
C ALA A 502 -16.98 23.34 -36.21
N SER A 503 -16.56 23.27 -37.48
CA SER A 503 -16.01 24.43 -38.20
C SER A 503 -17.02 25.58 -38.35
N ILE A 504 -18.32 25.30 -38.23
CA ILE A 504 -19.40 26.27 -38.37
C ILE A 504 -19.98 26.66 -37.01
N PHE A 505 -20.33 25.67 -36.19
CA PHE A 505 -21.08 25.83 -34.94
C PHE A 505 -20.19 25.95 -33.70
N ARG A 506 -18.96 25.41 -33.74
CA ARG A 506 -17.99 25.48 -32.63
C ARG A 506 -16.67 26.14 -33.09
N ARG A 507 -16.77 27.30 -33.76
CA ARG A 507 -15.63 27.98 -34.43
C ARG A 507 -14.41 28.18 -33.52
N THR A 508 -14.63 28.57 -32.27
CA THR A 508 -13.57 28.79 -31.29
C THR A 508 -12.82 27.49 -30.98
N TYR A 509 -13.56 26.41 -30.67
CA TYR A 509 -13.00 25.08 -30.48
C TYR A 509 -12.25 24.60 -31.74
N PHE A 510 -12.90 24.66 -32.91
CA PHE A 510 -12.33 24.16 -34.15
C PHE A 510 -11.02 24.87 -34.48
N ARG A 511 -10.98 26.20 -34.34
CA ARG A 511 -9.82 26.99 -34.73
C ARG A 511 -8.68 26.94 -33.72
N ASN A 512 -9.00 26.99 -32.42
CA ASN A 512 -7.98 27.16 -31.38
C ASN A 512 -7.55 25.84 -30.73
N ILE A 513 -8.32 24.77 -30.92
CA ILE A 513 -8.05 23.46 -30.30
C ILE A 513 -7.81 22.43 -31.40
N PHE A 514 -8.82 22.13 -32.20
CA PHE A 514 -8.72 21.08 -33.22
C PHE A 514 -7.66 21.38 -34.29
N LEU A 515 -7.64 22.60 -34.85
CA LEU A 515 -6.64 22.97 -35.86
C LEU A 515 -5.23 23.10 -35.26
N VAL A 516 -5.08 23.61 -34.04
CA VAL A 516 -3.77 23.74 -33.38
C VAL A 516 -3.15 22.36 -33.17
N GLU A 517 -3.93 21.41 -32.66
CA GLU A 517 -3.49 20.03 -32.45
C GLU A 517 -3.27 19.29 -33.79
N LEU A 518 -4.16 19.45 -34.77
CA LEU A 518 -4.02 18.83 -36.10
C LEU A 518 -2.79 19.35 -36.85
N LEU A 519 -2.43 20.62 -36.70
CA LEU A 519 -1.28 21.24 -37.36
C LEU A 519 0.02 21.11 -36.56
N GLY A 520 -0.03 20.71 -35.28
CA GLY A 520 1.15 20.62 -34.41
C GLY A 520 1.76 22.00 -34.10
N LEU A 521 0.91 23.01 -33.92
CA LEU A 521 1.32 24.38 -33.63
C LEU A 521 1.59 24.57 -32.12
N PRO A 522 2.37 25.59 -31.71
CA PRO A 522 2.61 25.88 -30.29
C PRO A 522 1.29 25.99 -29.51
N GLY A 523 1.14 25.15 -28.48
CA GLY A 523 -0.12 24.92 -27.76
C GLY A 523 -0.76 23.55 -28.03
N SER A 524 -0.20 22.73 -28.93
CA SER A 524 -0.56 21.31 -29.06
C SER A 524 -0.01 20.47 -27.91
N SER A 525 -0.63 19.34 -27.66
CA SER A 525 -0.22 18.38 -26.61
C SER A 525 1.25 17.96 -26.77
N GLU A 526 1.99 17.92 -25.66
CA GLU A 526 3.44 17.69 -25.60
C GLU A 526 3.87 16.28 -26.10
N LYS A 527 2.95 15.31 -26.04
CA LYS A 527 3.17 13.97 -26.61
C LYS A 527 3.17 14.05 -28.13
N VAL A 528 4.33 13.76 -28.72
CA VAL A 528 4.52 13.67 -30.18
C VAL A 528 3.57 12.61 -30.74
N PHE A 529 2.53 13.06 -31.45
CA PHE A 529 1.65 12.21 -32.24
C PHE A 529 2.47 11.45 -33.28
N LYS A 530 2.57 10.12 -33.12
CA LYS A 530 3.23 9.22 -34.07
C LYS A 530 2.18 8.49 -34.91
N PRO A 531 2.04 8.84 -36.20
CA PRO A 531 1.05 8.22 -37.08
C PRO A 531 1.19 6.68 -37.17
N GLU A 532 2.42 6.19 -37.08
CA GLU A 532 2.80 4.79 -37.24
C GLU A 532 2.21 3.88 -36.14
N GLU A 533 2.02 4.40 -34.93
CA GLU A 533 1.48 3.64 -33.78
C GLU A 533 -0.01 3.32 -33.92
N PHE A 534 -0.72 4.02 -34.82
CA PHE A 534 -2.17 3.90 -35.02
C PHE A 534 -2.55 3.39 -36.41
N GLY A 535 -1.59 2.84 -37.17
CA GLY A 535 -1.84 2.32 -38.53
C GLY A 535 -2.18 3.40 -39.57
N LEU A 536 -1.78 4.65 -39.32
CA LEU A 536 -1.97 5.76 -40.25
C LEU A 536 -0.76 5.88 -41.18
N ASN A 537 -1.01 6.10 -42.47
CA ASN A 537 0.06 6.38 -43.43
C ASN A 537 0.74 7.71 -43.11
N ASN A 538 2.04 7.81 -43.39
CA ASN A 538 2.84 9.01 -43.12
C ASN A 538 2.37 10.27 -43.89
N THR A 539 1.50 10.12 -44.91
CA THR A 539 0.92 11.24 -45.67
C THR A 539 -0.51 11.60 -45.25
N THR A 540 -1.25 10.70 -44.59
CA THR A 540 -2.70 10.86 -44.32
C THR A 540 -3.02 12.17 -43.59
N ARG A 541 -2.20 12.55 -42.61
CA ARG A 541 -2.36 13.83 -41.88
C ARG A 541 -2.19 15.04 -42.79
N HIS A 542 -1.19 15.02 -43.67
CA HIS A 542 -0.92 16.10 -44.62
C HIS A 542 -2.04 16.22 -45.66
N ASP A 543 -2.48 15.09 -46.21
CA ASP A 543 -3.53 15.03 -47.23
C ASP A 543 -4.87 15.54 -46.67
N PHE A 544 -5.18 15.18 -45.42
CA PHE A 544 -6.36 15.70 -44.72
C PHE A 544 -6.31 17.23 -44.48
N ILE A 545 -5.14 17.76 -44.10
CA ILE A 545 -4.95 19.21 -43.93
C ILE A 545 -5.17 19.96 -45.26
N LEU A 546 -4.68 19.41 -46.37
CA LEU A 546 -4.89 19.98 -47.70
C LEU A 546 -6.36 19.95 -48.11
N ALA A 547 -7.08 18.86 -47.81
CA ALA A 547 -8.52 18.77 -48.06
C ALA A 547 -9.30 19.84 -47.27
N LEU A 548 -9.00 20.02 -45.98
CA LEU A 548 -9.61 21.08 -45.16
C LEU A 548 -9.24 22.48 -45.66
N LYS A 549 -8.03 22.66 -46.20
CA LYS A 549 -7.58 23.94 -46.77
C LYS A 549 -8.34 24.28 -48.05
N ALA A 550 -8.53 23.30 -48.94
CA ALA A 550 -9.30 23.44 -50.18
C ALA A 550 -10.78 23.79 -49.89
N MET A 551 -11.34 23.24 -48.80
CA MET A 551 -12.69 23.58 -48.32
C MET A 551 -12.79 24.94 -47.62
N GLY A 552 -11.70 25.73 -47.57
CA GLY A 552 -11.67 27.04 -46.93
C GLY A 552 -11.77 27.00 -45.40
N LYS A 553 -11.55 25.83 -44.77
CA LYS A 553 -11.69 25.65 -43.33
C LYS A 553 -10.42 25.97 -42.54
N VAL A 554 -9.25 26.00 -43.19
CA VAL A 554 -7.97 26.35 -42.56
C VAL A 554 -7.57 27.79 -42.92
N PRO A 555 -7.47 28.70 -41.93
CA PRO A 555 -6.97 30.06 -42.14
C PRO A 555 -5.55 30.09 -42.71
N ASP A 556 -5.26 31.01 -43.64
CA ASP A 556 -3.94 31.12 -44.29
C ASP A 556 -2.78 31.28 -43.31
N LYS A 557 -2.99 32.03 -42.22
CA LYS A 557 -1.97 32.23 -41.19
C LYS A 557 -1.54 30.93 -40.52
N LEU A 558 -2.49 30.05 -40.19
CA LEU A 558 -2.22 28.76 -39.54
C LEU A 558 -1.59 27.77 -40.52
N PHE A 559 -2.04 27.80 -41.78
CA PHE A 559 -1.48 26.95 -42.83
C PHE A 559 -0.02 27.31 -43.15
N ARG A 560 0.34 28.60 -43.18
CA ARG A 560 1.73 29.06 -43.34
C ARG A 560 2.63 28.59 -42.20
N ALA A 561 2.18 28.74 -40.95
CA ALA A 561 2.92 28.26 -39.80
C ALA A 561 3.17 26.73 -39.86
N TYR A 562 2.18 25.95 -40.33
CA TYR A 562 2.34 24.52 -40.56
C TYR A 562 3.37 24.21 -41.66
N THR A 563 3.35 24.93 -42.78
CA THR A 563 4.34 24.72 -43.85
C THR A 563 5.76 25.06 -43.39
N ASP A 564 5.92 26.08 -42.55
CA ASP A 564 7.21 26.49 -42.00
C ASP A 564 7.77 25.43 -41.04
N ILE A 565 6.91 24.82 -40.21
CA ILE A 565 7.27 23.70 -39.32
C ILE A 565 7.66 22.47 -40.14
N LYS A 566 6.88 22.10 -41.15
CA LYS A 566 7.18 20.95 -42.02
C LYS A 566 8.49 21.16 -42.77
N PHE A 567 8.74 22.38 -43.26
CA PHE A 567 9.98 22.75 -43.92
C PHE A 567 11.18 22.64 -42.96
N SER A 568 11.05 23.15 -41.74
CA SER A 568 12.10 23.04 -40.71
C SER A 568 12.40 21.58 -40.35
N GLN A 569 11.36 20.74 -40.23
CA GLN A 569 11.52 19.30 -39.95
C GLN A 569 12.16 18.53 -41.12
N GLU A 570 11.86 18.91 -42.37
CA GLU A 570 12.52 18.33 -43.55
C GLU A 570 14.00 18.74 -43.62
N VAL A 571 14.33 20.00 -43.29
CA VAL A 571 15.72 20.50 -43.22
C VAL A 571 16.51 19.75 -42.14
N GLU A 572 16.00 19.64 -40.92
CA GLU A 572 16.66 18.89 -39.84
C GLU A 572 16.86 17.40 -40.19
N LYS A 573 15.88 16.80 -40.88
CA LYS A 573 15.99 15.40 -41.33
C LYS A 573 17.07 15.24 -42.40
N THR A 574 17.20 16.20 -43.32
CA THR A 574 18.28 16.20 -44.32
C THR A 574 19.66 16.46 -43.72
N GLU A 575 19.76 17.34 -42.72
CA GLU A 575 21.01 17.61 -42.00
C GLU A 575 21.47 16.38 -41.20
N ARG A 576 20.58 15.70 -40.47
CA ARG A 576 20.92 14.45 -39.76
C ARG A 576 21.32 13.31 -40.71
N LEU A 577 20.72 13.25 -41.89
CA LEU A 577 21.14 12.29 -42.93
C LEU A 577 22.51 12.65 -43.51
N ALA A 578 22.81 13.94 -43.69
CA ALA A 578 24.10 14.44 -44.14
C ALA A 578 25.21 14.17 -43.10
N GLU A 579 24.96 14.44 -41.82
CA GLU A 579 25.88 14.15 -40.72
C GLU A 579 26.18 12.65 -40.60
N ARG A 580 25.16 11.81 -40.78
CA ARG A 580 25.32 10.35 -40.77
C ARG A 580 26.13 9.86 -41.97
N SER A 581 25.93 10.44 -43.16
CA SER A 581 26.78 10.13 -44.32
C SER A 581 28.23 10.60 -44.13
N GLU A 582 28.46 11.77 -43.52
CA GLU A 582 29.81 12.26 -43.22
C GLU A 582 30.54 11.40 -42.17
N GLN A 583 29.83 10.89 -41.16
CA GLN A 583 30.39 9.94 -40.21
C GLN A 583 30.77 8.62 -40.88
N THR A 584 29.92 8.12 -41.79
CA THR A 584 30.21 6.91 -42.55
C THR A 584 31.44 7.09 -43.46
N GLU A 585 31.60 8.26 -44.10
CA GLU A 585 32.80 8.58 -44.90
C GLU A 585 34.06 8.78 -44.05
N LYS A 586 33.93 9.34 -42.84
CA LYS A 586 35.05 9.47 -41.88
C LYS A 586 35.51 8.10 -41.36
N GLU A 587 34.59 7.17 -41.13
CA GLU A 587 34.91 5.78 -40.76
C GLU A 587 35.65 5.06 -41.88
N ILE A 588 35.16 5.12 -43.12
CA ILE A 588 35.82 4.52 -44.30
C ILE A 588 37.23 5.09 -44.51
N ASN A 589 37.41 6.41 -44.36
CA ASN A 589 38.73 7.05 -44.46
C ASN A 589 39.67 6.69 -43.30
N SER A 590 39.13 6.43 -42.11
CA SER A 590 39.91 5.97 -40.96
C SER A 590 40.41 4.53 -41.16
N GLU A 591 39.58 3.67 -41.76
CA GLU A 591 39.92 2.29 -42.10
C GLU A 591 41.02 2.23 -43.17
N ALA A 592 40.89 3.06 -44.22
CA ALA A 592 41.91 3.20 -45.26
C ALA A 592 43.26 3.71 -44.71
N LYS A 593 43.25 4.65 -43.76
CA LYS A 593 44.47 5.13 -43.07
C LYS A 593 45.08 4.05 -42.16
N SER A 594 44.25 3.24 -41.50
CA SER A 594 44.66 2.08 -40.71
C SER A 594 45.44 1.08 -41.58
N ASP A 595 44.93 0.76 -42.77
CA ASP A 595 45.55 -0.22 -43.68
C ASP A 595 46.83 0.30 -44.33
N LEU A 596 46.90 1.61 -44.63
CA LEU A 596 48.15 2.28 -45.02
C LEU A 596 49.20 2.26 -43.90
N SER A 597 48.79 2.39 -42.63
CA SER A 597 49.69 2.31 -41.48
C SER A 597 50.23 0.89 -41.25
N LYS A 598 49.39 -0.14 -41.47
CA LYS A 598 49.80 -1.56 -41.41
C LYS A 598 50.81 -1.89 -42.50
N ARG A 599 50.59 -1.41 -43.74
CA ARG A 599 51.56 -1.55 -44.84
C ARG A 599 52.89 -0.86 -44.57
N LYS A 600 52.89 0.31 -43.93
CA LYS A 600 54.14 1.00 -43.52
C LYS A 600 54.87 0.27 -42.39
N ARG A 601 54.15 -0.32 -41.42
CA ARG A 601 54.77 -1.12 -40.34
C ARG A 601 55.38 -2.42 -40.83
N SER A 602 54.80 -3.07 -41.85
CA SER A 602 55.40 -4.26 -42.47
C SER A 602 56.70 -3.98 -43.24
N LEU A 603 56.99 -2.72 -43.58
CA LEU A 603 58.22 -2.33 -44.29
C LEU A 603 59.39 -1.94 -43.35
N GLN A 604 59.15 -1.78 -42.03
CA GLN A 604 60.17 -1.33 -41.08
C GLN A 604 60.84 -2.43 -40.25
N VAL A 605 60.49 -3.70 -40.41
CA VAL A 605 61.18 -4.82 -39.75
C VAL A 605 62.18 -5.45 -40.73
N ARG A 606 63.38 -4.87 -40.83
CA ARG A 606 64.59 -5.59 -41.25
C ARG A 606 65.56 -5.62 -40.05
N PRO A 607 66.01 -6.80 -39.60
CA PRO A 607 66.91 -6.89 -38.45
C PRO A 607 68.34 -6.53 -38.88
N LYS A 608 68.97 -5.57 -38.18
CA LYS A 608 70.43 -5.45 -38.19
C LYS A 608 71.01 -6.56 -37.31
N ARG A 609 71.74 -7.49 -37.92
CA ARG A 609 72.66 -8.41 -37.26
C ARG A 609 74.07 -8.11 -37.75
N GLN A 610 75.01 -8.21 -36.80
CA GLN A 610 76.46 -8.00 -36.81
C GLN A 610 76.93 -6.55 -36.77
#